data_AF-A0A9X8ZYT7-F1
#
_entry.id   AF-A0A9X8ZYT7-F1
#
_cell.length_a   1.000
_cell.length_b   1.000
_cell.length_c   1.000
_cell.angle_alpha   90.00
_cell.angle_beta   90.00
_cell.angle_gamma   90.00
#
_symmetry.space_group_name_H-M   'P 1'
#
loop_
_entity.id
_entity.type
_entity.pdbx_description
1 polymer ?
#
loop_
_entity_poly.entity_id
_entity_poly.type
_entity_poly.pdbx_seq_one_letter_code
_entity_poly.pdbx_strand_id
1 'polypeptide(L)'
;RIIDMDTDSQQMFEEAGLMESFVDSTDIVVAYRGRHRWAQTIIQSPFEEEDVEIDRLRESGVYLITGGLGGIGFEIAKDLANRVPNVKLILIGRSEFPPRNQWEQYLENKD
;
A
#
# COMPACT_ATOMS: atom_id res chain seq x y z
N ARG A 1 -12.22 -17.36 10.77
CA ARG A 1 -12.74 -16.33 9.84
C ARG A 1 -12.54 -14.96 10.49
N ILE A 2 -12.24 -13.93 9.72
CA ILE A 2 -12.22 -12.52 10.12
C ILE A 2 -13.61 -11.97 9.77
N ILE A 3 -14.31 -11.43 10.75
CA ILE A 3 -15.68 -10.91 10.60
C ILE A 3 -15.64 -9.42 10.94
N ASP A 4 -16.01 -8.60 9.97
CA ASP A 4 -16.18 -7.15 10.13
C ASP A 4 -17.67 -6.80 10.16
N MET A 5 -18.10 -6.00 11.13
CA MET A 5 -19.52 -5.75 11.39
C MET A 5 -19.78 -4.26 11.64
N ASP A 6 -20.92 -3.76 11.16
CA ASP A 6 -21.38 -2.42 11.54
C ASP A 6 -21.62 -2.35 13.06
N THR A 7 -21.21 -1.25 13.68
CA THR A 7 -21.23 -1.06 15.14
C THR A 7 -22.60 -0.62 15.69
N ASP A 8 -23.63 -0.56 14.86
CA ASP A 8 -24.85 0.18 15.18
C ASP A 8 -25.76 -0.51 16.22
N SER A 9 -25.51 -1.77 16.63
CA SER A 9 -26.11 -2.33 17.85
C SER A 9 -25.43 -3.64 18.32
N GLN A 10 -25.44 -3.90 19.64
CA GLN A 10 -25.04 -5.20 20.21
C GLN A 10 -25.92 -6.36 19.71
N GLN A 11 -27.18 -6.10 19.39
CA GLN A 11 -28.11 -7.12 18.90
C GLN A 11 -27.67 -7.68 17.53
N MET A 12 -27.16 -6.83 16.65
CA MET A 12 -26.63 -7.25 15.36
C MET A 12 -25.36 -8.12 15.48
N PHE A 13 -24.57 -7.92 16.53
CA PHE A 13 -23.38 -8.75 16.79
C PHE A 13 -23.76 -10.19 17.12
N GLU A 14 -24.75 -10.39 17.99
CA GLU A 14 -25.25 -11.73 18.35
C GLU A 14 -25.91 -12.43 17.16
N GLU A 15 -26.72 -11.69 16.39
CA GLU A 15 -27.37 -12.20 15.17
C GLU A 15 -26.33 -12.63 14.12
N ALA A 16 -25.30 -11.83 13.87
CA ALA A 16 -24.25 -12.16 12.91
C ALA A 16 -23.42 -13.39 13.34
N GLY A 17 -23.10 -13.50 14.64
CA GLY A 17 -22.40 -14.68 15.18
C GLY A 17 -23.21 -15.97 15.03
N LEU A 18 -24.51 -15.90 15.32
CA LEU A 18 -25.43 -17.02 15.12
C LEU A 18 -25.56 -17.37 13.63
N MET A 19 -25.80 -16.39 12.76
CA MET A 19 -25.88 -16.61 11.31
C MET A 19 -24.61 -17.29 10.78
N GLU A 20 -23.43 -16.79 11.13
CA GLU A 20 -22.17 -17.34 10.65
C GLU A 20 -21.93 -18.80 11.10
N SER A 21 -22.44 -19.19 12.28
CA SER A 21 -22.34 -20.57 12.78
C SER A 21 -23.10 -21.58 11.92
N PHE A 22 -24.10 -21.14 11.16
CA PHE A 22 -24.89 -21.95 10.23
C PHE A 22 -24.44 -21.81 8.78
N VAL A 23 -23.51 -20.90 8.48
CA VAL A 23 -23.03 -20.69 7.11
C VAL A 23 -21.94 -21.72 6.75
N ASP A 24 -22.34 -22.69 5.94
CA ASP A 24 -21.44 -23.64 5.29
C ASP A 24 -20.71 -22.96 4.11
N SER A 25 -19.59 -22.31 4.43
CA SER A 25 -18.73 -21.60 3.48
C SER A 25 -17.26 -21.78 3.85
N THR A 26 -16.35 -21.54 2.91
CA THR A 26 -14.91 -21.49 3.18
C THR A 26 -14.36 -20.06 3.21
N ASP A 27 -15.23 -19.05 3.10
CA ASP A 27 -14.85 -17.64 3.11
C ASP A 27 -14.09 -17.28 4.41
N ILE A 28 -12.88 -16.71 4.26
CA ILE A 28 -12.03 -16.35 5.40
C ILE A 28 -12.30 -14.93 5.89
N VAL A 29 -12.58 -13.99 5.00
CA VAL A 29 -12.81 -12.56 5.30
C VAL A 29 -14.22 -12.21 4.88
N VAL A 30 -15.06 -11.83 5.86
CA VAL A 30 -16.47 -11.51 5.63
C VAL A 30 -16.85 -10.21 6.32
N ALA A 31 -17.81 -9.51 5.73
CA ALA A 31 -18.38 -8.28 6.27
C ALA A 31 -19.90 -8.41 6.38
N TYR A 32 -20.46 -8.16 7.55
CA TYR A 32 -21.89 -8.00 7.73
C TYR A 32 -22.24 -6.50 7.68
N ARG A 33 -23.17 -6.15 6.78
CA ARG A 33 -23.68 -4.79 6.57
C ARG A 33 -25.19 -4.80 6.53
N GLY A 34 -25.83 -4.24 7.56
CA GLY A 34 -27.26 -4.44 7.78
C GLY A 34 -27.60 -5.94 7.83
N ARG A 35 -28.43 -6.42 6.90
CA ARG A 35 -28.82 -7.84 6.77
C ARG A 35 -28.04 -8.63 5.73
N HIS A 36 -26.99 -8.05 5.17
CA HIS A 36 -26.22 -8.67 4.10
C HIS A 36 -24.89 -9.21 4.62
N ARG A 37 -24.57 -10.44 4.22
CA ARG A 37 -23.26 -11.05 4.39
C ARG A 37 -22.47 -10.90 3.10
N TRP A 38 -21.37 -10.18 3.15
CA TRP A 38 -20.44 -10.00 2.05
C TRP A 38 -19.20 -10.86 2.27
N ALA A 39 -18.73 -11.55 1.24
CA ALA A 39 -17.48 -12.30 1.25
C ALA A 39 -16.42 -11.58 0.42
N GLN A 40 -15.18 -11.50 0.92
CA GLN A 40 -14.07 -10.97 0.14
C GLN A 40 -13.79 -11.90 -1.05
N THR A 41 -13.82 -11.33 -2.24
CA THR A 41 -13.41 -12.00 -3.47
C THR A 41 -12.40 -11.16 -4.23
N ILE A 42 -11.56 -11.82 -5.01
CA ILE A 42 -10.63 -11.17 -5.94
C ILE A 42 -11.23 -11.33 -7.32
N ILE A 43 -11.62 -10.22 -7.93
CA ILE A 43 -12.05 -10.17 -9.32
C ILE A 43 -10.98 -9.48 -10.15
N GLN A 44 -10.92 -9.85 -11.43
CA GLN A 44 -10.15 -9.07 -12.39
C GLN A 44 -10.80 -7.69 -12.51
N SER A 45 -10.03 -6.64 -12.24
CA SER A 45 -10.48 -5.28 -12.58
C SER A 45 -10.46 -5.14 -14.11
N PRO A 46 -11.50 -4.58 -14.74
CA PRO A 46 -11.35 -4.08 -16.10
C PRO A 46 -10.22 -3.05 -16.06
N PHE A 47 -9.17 -3.32 -16.83
CA PHE A 47 -8.13 -2.34 -17.07
C PHE A 47 -8.58 -1.59 -18.32
N GLU A 48 -9.26 -0.48 -18.12
CA GLU A 48 -9.43 0.49 -19.19
C GLU A 48 -8.11 1.26 -19.23
N GLU A 49 -7.42 1.25 -20.37
CA GLU A 49 -6.38 2.23 -20.70
C GLU A 49 -7.08 3.59 -20.84
N GLU A 50 -7.62 4.10 -19.74
CA GLU A 50 -7.91 5.52 -19.67
C GLU A 50 -6.53 6.20 -19.68
N ASP A 51 -6.34 7.12 -20.63
CA ASP A 51 -5.31 8.15 -20.58
C ASP A 51 -5.58 9.02 -19.35
N VAL A 52 -5.37 8.46 -18.17
CA VAL A 52 -5.47 9.17 -16.91
C VAL A 52 -4.17 9.96 -16.78
N GLU A 53 -4.06 11.03 -17.57
CA GLU A 53 -3.28 12.22 -17.22
C GLU A 53 -3.92 12.89 -15.99
N ILE A 54 -4.05 12.15 -14.90
CA ILE A 54 -4.05 12.80 -13.60
C ILE A 54 -2.58 12.81 -13.23
N ASP A 55 -1.87 13.82 -13.73
CA ASP A 55 -0.50 14.09 -13.29
C ASP A 55 -0.56 14.59 -11.84
N ARG A 56 -0.74 13.65 -10.90
CA ARG A 56 -0.70 13.88 -9.46
C ARG A 56 0.70 14.28 -9.02
N LEU A 57 1.68 14.15 -9.92
CA LEU A 57 3.05 14.53 -9.68
C LEU A 57 3.20 16.02 -9.97
N ARG A 58 3.52 16.76 -8.91
CA ARG A 58 3.85 18.17 -9.00
C ARG A 58 5.26 18.31 -9.55
N GLU A 59 5.41 19.16 -10.57
CA GLU A 59 6.70 19.72 -10.94
C GLU A 59 7.38 20.34 -9.71
N SER A 60 8.70 20.15 -9.59
CA SER A 60 9.47 20.58 -8.41
C SER A 60 8.94 20.03 -7.07
N GLY A 61 8.15 18.95 -7.10
CA GLY A 61 7.55 18.33 -5.93
C GLY A 61 8.58 17.67 -5.01
N VAL A 62 8.24 17.56 -3.73
CA VAL A 62 9.05 16.88 -2.70
C VAL A 62 8.35 15.59 -2.29
N TYR A 63 9.01 14.45 -2.51
CA TYR A 63 8.44 13.13 -2.24
C TYR A 63 9.29 12.37 -1.23
N LEU A 64 8.64 11.88 -0.17
CA LEU A 64 9.25 11.00 0.83
C LEU A 64 8.99 9.54 0.46
N ILE A 65 10.05 8.76 0.35
CA ILE A 65 9.98 7.32 0.05
C ILE A 65 10.58 6.55 1.21
N THR A 66 9.74 5.80 1.92
CA THR A 66 10.17 4.88 2.97
C THR A 66 10.73 3.61 2.36
N GLY A 67 11.86 3.11 2.87
CA GLY A 67 12.59 2.04 2.21
C GLY A 67 13.15 2.46 0.84
N GLY A 68 13.40 3.76 0.64
CA GLY A 68 13.75 4.35 -0.67
C GLY A 68 15.08 3.91 -1.26
N LEU A 69 15.93 3.24 -0.47
CA LEU A 69 17.19 2.63 -0.92
C LEU A 69 17.10 1.09 -1.06
N GLY A 70 15.91 0.50 -0.85
CA GLY A 70 15.64 -0.92 -1.09
C GLY A 70 15.08 -1.19 -2.49
N GLY A 71 14.73 -2.45 -2.80
CA GLY A 71 14.36 -2.87 -4.16
C GLY A 71 13.27 -2.03 -4.84
N ILE A 72 12.02 -2.15 -4.39
CA ILE A 72 10.89 -1.44 -5.03
C ILE A 72 10.98 0.08 -4.81
N GLY A 73 11.35 0.52 -3.60
CA GLY A 73 11.42 1.94 -3.27
C GLY A 73 12.43 2.71 -4.13
N PHE A 74 13.57 2.09 -4.45
CA PHE A 74 14.58 2.70 -5.31
C PHE A 74 14.14 2.79 -6.78
N GLU A 75 13.43 1.77 -7.30
CA GLU A 75 12.89 1.83 -8.66
C GLU A 75 11.79 2.90 -8.78
N ILE A 76 10.93 3.06 -7.77
CA ILE A 76 9.97 4.17 -7.71
C ILE A 76 10.71 5.52 -7.68
N ALA A 77 11.76 5.64 -6.86
CA ALA A 77 12.57 6.86 -6.80
C ALA A 77 13.18 7.21 -8.16
N LYS A 78 13.70 6.21 -8.89
CA LYS A 78 14.23 6.38 -10.25
C LYS A 78 13.14 6.80 -11.25
N ASP A 79 11.97 6.17 -11.20
CA ASP A 79 10.85 6.54 -12.07
C ASP A 79 10.45 8.00 -11.87
N LEU A 80 10.31 8.44 -10.61
CA LEU A 80 10.01 9.83 -10.27
C LEU A 80 11.12 10.79 -10.73
N ALA A 81 12.39 10.42 -10.55
CA ALA A 81 13.54 11.21 -11.01
C ALA A 81 13.55 11.41 -12.53
N ASN A 82 13.05 10.42 -13.29
CA ASN A 82 13.02 10.48 -14.75
C ASN A 82 11.78 11.23 -15.28
N ARG A 83 10.64 11.13 -14.59
CA ARG A 83 9.36 11.65 -15.07
C ARG A 83 9.05 13.07 -14.60
N VAL A 84 9.54 13.46 -13.43
CA VAL A 84 9.14 14.72 -12.77
C VAL A 84 10.25 15.78 -12.87
N PRO A 85 10.03 16.89 -13.59
CA PRO A 85 10.99 17.98 -13.66
C PRO A 85 11.33 18.55 -12.28
N ASN A 86 12.62 18.72 -12.01
CA ASN A 86 13.16 19.33 -10.76
C ASN A 86 12.71 18.65 -9.47
N VAL A 87 12.40 17.35 -9.50
CA VAL A 87 11.93 16.62 -8.33
C VAL A 87 12.95 16.61 -7.19
N LYS A 88 12.45 16.64 -5.95
CA LYS A 88 13.24 16.45 -4.74
C LYS A 88 12.80 15.15 -4.06
N LEU A 89 13.74 14.25 -3.88
CA LEU A 89 13.48 12.94 -3.28
C LEU A 89 14.10 12.88 -1.89
N ILE A 90 13.30 12.48 -0.90
CA ILE A 90 13.75 12.15 0.45
C ILE A 90 13.65 10.63 0.57
N LEU A 91 14.79 9.95 0.61
CA LEU A 91 14.85 8.49 0.74
C LEU A 91 15.19 8.15 2.19
N ILE A 92 14.27 7.49 2.90
CA ILE A 92 14.50 7.08 4.28
C ILE A 92 14.56 5.56 4.40
N GLY A 93 15.47 5.08 5.25
CA GLY A 93 15.66 3.68 5.58
C GLY A 93 15.96 3.52 7.07
N ARG A 94 16.04 2.27 7.53
CA ARG A 94 16.39 1.96 8.92
C ARG A 94 17.89 1.99 9.17
N SER A 95 18.69 1.68 8.16
CA SER A 95 20.14 1.67 8.24
C SER A 95 20.69 3.08 8.14
N GLU A 96 21.72 3.38 8.92
CA GLU A 96 22.47 4.62 8.76
C GLU A 96 23.09 4.68 7.37
N PHE A 97 23.00 5.85 6.74
CA PHE A 97 23.69 6.12 5.49
C PHE A 97 25.07 6.71 5.82
N PRO A 98 26.15 6.28 5.15
CA PRO A 98 27.47 6.78 5.46
C PRO A 98 27.51 8.31 5.30
N PRO A 99 28.20 9.03 6.21
CA PRO A 99 28.34 10.47 6.10
C PRO A 99 29.07 10.84 4.81
N ARG A 100 28.74 12.00 4.25
CA ARG A 100 29.17 12.40 2.89
C ARG A 100 30.69 12.41 2.70
N ASN A 101 31.44 12.71 3.74
CA ASN A 101 32.90 12.71 3.72
C ASN A 101 33.53 11.31 3.64
N GLN A 102 32.76 10.23 3.79
CA GLN A 102 33.23 8.86 3.69
C GLN A 102 32.84 8.19 2.37
N TRP A 103 32.05 8.84 1.50
CA TRP A 103 31.50 8.20 0.31
C TRP A 103 32.56 7.66 -0.66
N GLU A 104 33.65 8.41 -0.88
CA GLU A 104 34.75 7.98 -1.75
C GLU A 104 35.38 6.67 -1.24
N GLN A 105 35.65 6.58 0.06
CA GLN A 105 36.18 5.38 0.71
C GLN A 105 35.21 4.19 0.60
N TYR A 106 33.90 4.43 0.69
CA TYR A 106 32.88 3.39 0.54
C TYR A 106 32.77 2.86 -0.91
N LEU A 107 33.12 3.67 -1.91
CA LEU A 107 33.15 3.23 -3.31
C LEU A 107 34.42 2.45 -3.64
N GLU A 108 35.55 2.81 -3.01
CA GLU A 108 36.83 2.11 -3.19
C GLU A 108 36.88 0.74 -2.51
N ASN A 109 36.19 0.58 -1.38
CA ASN A 109 36.19 -0.65 -0.57
C ASN A 109 35.09 -1.66 -0.96
N LYS A 110 34.42 -1.47 -2.11
CA LYS A 110 33.42 -2.42 -2.61
C LYS A 110 34.05 -3.41 -3.59
N ASP A 111 34.35 -4.62 -3.09
CA ASP A 111 34.30 -5.86 -3.87
C ASP A 111 32.83 -6.25 -4.16
#